data_AF-A0A6L6GHA9-F1
#
_entry.id   AF-A0A6L6GHA9-F1
#
_cell.length_a   1.000
_cell.length_b   1.000
_cell.length_c   1.000
_cell.angle_alpha   90.00
_cell.angle_beta   90.00
_cell.angle_gamma   90.00
#
_symmetry.space_group_name_H-M   'P 1'
#
loop_
_entity.id
_entity.type
_entity.pdbx_description
1 polymer ?
#
loop_
_entity_poly.entity_id
_entity_poly.type
_entity_poly.pdbx_seq_one_letter_code
_entity_poly.pdbx_strand_id
1 'polypeptide(L)' 'MLFKSLLITSISLISFQAFALDYKSCQIKKEKLQQQIAYAKKYNNTNRIKGLEKALARVGQQCAQIKADQSSYSK' A
#
# COMPACT_ATOMS: atom_id res chain seq x y z
N MET A 1 21.60 47.35 14.26
CA MET A 1 21.33 46.45 13.12
C MET A 1 21.54 45.00 13.52
N LEU A 2 20.68 44.46 14.40
CA LEU A 2 20.80 43.08 14.93
C LEU A 2 19.49 42.29 14.84
N PHE A 3 18.50 42.77 14.07
CA PHE A 3 17.18 42.13 13.95
C PHE A 3 16.91 41.55 12.56
N LYS A 4 17.93 41.43 11.70
CA LYS A 4 17.80 40.90 10.34
C LYS A 4 18.37 39.49 10.14
N SER A 5 18.99 38.91 11.16
CA SER A 5 19.57 37.55 11.09
C SER A 5 18.68 36.51 11.77
N LEU A 6 17.36 36.76 11.84
CA LEU A 6 16.36 35.79 12.28
C LEU A 6 15.58 35.24 11.07
N LEU A 7 16.31 34.96 10.00
CA LEU A 7 15.89 34.10 8.92
C LEU A 7 16.89 32.95 8.90
N ILE A 8 16.40 31.72 8.66
CA ILE A 8 17.18 30.49 8.41
C ILE A 8 17.53 29.80 9.75
N THR A 9 17.00 28.65 10.18
CA THR A 9 16.39 27.50 9.49
C THR A 9 15.78 26.59 10.55
N SER A 10 14.45 26.50 10.62
CA SER A 10 13.80 25.39 11.33
C SER A 10 13.67 24.23 10.34
N ILE A 11 14.74 23.42 10.22
CA ILE A 11 14.70 22.17 9.46
C ILE A 11 13.77 21.22 10.23
N SER A 12 12.50 21.17 9.81
CA SER A 12 11.59 20.13 10.25
C SER A 12 12.00 18.83 9.54
N LEU A 13 12.68 17.95 10.27
CA LEU A 13 12.95 16.58 9.84
C LEU A 13 11.60 15.83 9.81
N ILE A 14 10.97 15.79 8.65
CA ILE A 14 9.82 14.92 8.42
C ILE A 14 10.37 13.49 8.34
N SER A 15 10.30 12.77 9.46
CA SER A 15 10.60 11.34 9.49
C SER A 15 9.54 10.60 8.68
N PHE A 16 9.90 10.20 7.46
CA PHE A 16 9.09 9.29 6.65
C PHE A 16 9.04 7.93 7.34
N GLN A 17 7.95 7.68 8.05
CA GLN A 17 7.68 6.35 8.60
C GLN A 17 7.39 5.42 7.42
N ALA A 18 8.31 4.50 7.15
CA ALA A 18 8.06 3.39 6.25
C ALA A 18 7.00 2.49 6.89
N PHE A 19 5.76 2.58 6.41
CA PHE A 19 4.71 1.65 6.82
C PHE A 19 5.13 0.25 6.38
N ALA A 20 5.53 -0.58 7.35
CA ALA A 20 5.81 -1.98 7.10
C ALA A 20 4.56 -2.63 6.50
N LEU A 21 4.73 -3.23 5.32
CA LEU A 21 3.70 -4.03 4.67
C LEU A 21 3.51 -5.33 5.48
N ASP A 22 2.62 -5.29 6.47
CA ASP A 22 2.18 -6.49 7.20
C ASP A 22 1.23 -7.34 6.34
N TYR A 23 1.31 -8.67 6.49
CA TYR A 23 0.44 -9.64 5.83
C TYR A 23 -1.05 -9.33 6.02
N LYS A 24 -1.46 -8.87 7.20
CA LYS A 24 -2.86 -8.45 7.44
C LYS A 24 -3.27 -7.31 6.50
N SER A 25 -2.44 -6.28 6.37
CA SER A 25 -2.68 -5.16 5.45
C SER A 25 -2.73 -5.62 3.99
N CYS A 26 -1.92 -6.61 3.62
CA CYS A 26 -1.97 -7.22 2.29
C CYS A 26 -3.29 -7.96 2.03
N GLN A 27 -3.79 -8.72 3.01
CA GLN A 27 -5.08 -9.42 2.91
C GLN A 27 -6.25 -8.46 2.77
N ILE A 28 -6.28 -7.38 3.55
CA ILE A 28 -7.29 -6.31 3.43
C ILE A 28 -7.29 -5.74 2.00
N LYS A 29 -6.11 -5.55 1.39
CA LYS A 29 -6.01 -5.07 0.01
C LYS A 29 -6.59 -6.06 -0.99
N LYS A 30 -6.42 -7.37 -0.80
CA LYS A 30 -7.05 -8.40 -1.66
C LYS A 30 -8.57 -8.36 -1.56
N GLU A 31 -9.11 -8.28 -0.36
CA GLU A 31 -10.57 -8.20 -0.14
C GLU A 31 -11.17 -6.98 -0.82
N LYS A 32 -10.53 -5.80 -0.66
CA LYS A 32 -10.97 -4.57 -1.34
C LYS A 32 -10.93 -4.70 -2.87
N LEU A 33 -9.93 -5.38 -3.44
CA LEU A 33 -9.88 -5.64 -4.87
C LEU A 33 -11.02 -6.57 -5.32
N GLN A 34 -11.33 -7.61 -4.56
CA GLN A 34 -12.46 -8.51 -4.85
C GLN A 34 -13.80 -7.77 -4.81
N GLN A 35 -14.01 -6.89 -3.82
CA GLN A 35 -15.19 -6.03 -3.76
C GLN A 35 -15.30 -5.13 -5.00
N GLN A 36 -14.19 -4.52 -5.43
CA GLN A 36 -14.18 -3.71 -6.64
C GLN A 36 -14.44 -4.53 -7.91
N ILE A 37 -14.00 -5.79 -7.98
CA ILE A 37 -14.32 -6.69 -9.09
C ILE A 37 -15.81 -6.98 -9.11
N ALA A 38 -16.42 -7.29 -7.95
CA ALA A 38 -17.85 -7.50 -7.85
C ALA A 38 -18.65 -6.26 -8.30
N TYR A 39 -18.22 -5.07 -7.88
CA TYR A 39 -18.79 -3.81 -8.35
C TYR A 39 -18.62 -3.65 -9.87
N ALA A 40 -17.43 -3.86 -10.42
CA ALA A 40 -17.20 -3.73 -11.86
C ALA A 40 -18.02 -4.73 -12.69
N LYS A 41 -18.23 -5.95 -12.18
CA LYS A 41 -19.14 -6.96 -12.77
C LYS A 41 -20.58 -6.48 -12.78
N LYS A 42 -21.08 -5.88 -11.70
CA LYS A 42 -22.44 -5.34 -11.61
C LYS A 42 -22.75 -4.32 -12.73
N TYR A 43 -21.76 -3.56 -13.18
CA TYR A 43 -21.90 -2.54 -14.23
C TYR A 43 -21.28 -2.94 -15.58
N ASN A 44 -20.98 -4.23 -15.79
CA ASN A 44 -20.40 -4.76 -17.03
C ASN A 44 -19.14 -4.00 -17.51
N ASN A 45 -18.31 -3.51 -16.59
CA ASN A 45 -17.10 -2.77 -16.93
C ASN A 45 -15.92 -3.73 -17.14
N THR A 46 -15.89 -4.39 -18.30
CA THR A 46 -14.90 -5.42 -18.66
C THR A 46 -13.45 -4.92 -18.58
N ASN A 47 -13.20 -3.68 -18.99
CA ASN A 47 -11.87 -3.08 -18.91
C ASN A 47 -11.39 -2.95 -17.46
N ARG A 48 -12.27 -2.49 -16.56
CA ARG A 48 -11.96 -2.38 -15.13
C ARG A 48 -11.79 -3.75 -14.48
N ILE A 49 -12.62 -4.73 -14.83
CA ILE A 49 -12.49 -6.12 -14.34
C ILE A 49 -11.09 -6.65 -14.67
N LYS A 50 -10.66 -6.57 -15.93
CA LYS A 50 -9.34 -7.05 -16.37
C LYS A 50 -8.18 -6.35 -15.62
N GLY A 51 -8.30 -5.05 -15.40
CA GLY A 51 -7.32 -4.30 -14.61
C GLY A 51 -7.25 -4.74 -13.15
N LEU A 52 -8.41 -4.93 -12.53
CA LEU A 52 -8.53 -5.37 -11.13
C LEU A 52 -8.04 -6.81 -10.92
N GLU A 53 -8.30 -7.73 -11.86
CA GLU A 53 -7.80 -9.11 -11.80
C GLU A 53 -6.26 -9.15 -11.87
N LYS A 54 -5.65 -8.36 -12.76
CA LYS A 54 -4.18 -8.19 -12.81
C LYS A 54 -3.63 -7.60 -11.51
N ALA A 55 -4.36 -6.66 -10.90
CA ALA A 55 -3.96 -6.10 -9.60
C ALA A 55 -4.07 -7.16 -8.48
N LEU A 56 -5.14 -7.96 -8.47
CA LEU A 56 -5.37 -9.01 -7.50
C LEU A 56 -4.30 -10.10 -7.57
N ALA A 57 -3.88 -10.50 -8.78
CA ALA A 57 -2.79 -11.45 -8.97
C ALA A 57 -1.47 -10.94 -8.38
N ARG A 58 -1.10 -9.68 -8.69
CA ARG A 58 0.13 -9.05 -8.15
C ARG A 58 0.10 -8.93 -6.63
N VAL A 59 -1.02 -8.48 -6.07
CA VAL A 59 -1.17 -8.40 -4.60
C VAL A 59 -1.13 -9.81 -3.99
N GLY A 60 -1.72 -10.81 -4.63
CA GLY A 60 -1.65 -12.21 -4.19
C GLY A 60 -0.21 -12.71 -4.07
N GLN A 61 0.63 -12.45 -5.08
CA GLN A 61 2.06 -12.78 -5.05
C GLN A 61 2.79 -12.03 -3.94
N GLN A 62 2.53 -10.73 -3.79
CA GLN A 62 3.12 -9.90 -2.74
C GLN A 62 2.76 -10.42 -1.34
N CYS A 63 1.50 -10.80 -1.11
CA CYS A 63 1.09 -11.34 0.19
C CYS A 63 1.77 -12.68 0.51
N ALA A 64 2.00 -13.52 -0.50
CA ALA A 64 2.71 -14.78 -0.32
C ALA A 64 4.17 -14.56 0.08
N GLN A 65 4.85 -13.59 -0.54
CA GLN A 65 6.20 -13.17 -0.17
C GLN A 65 6.25 -12.64 1.26
N ILE A 66 5.40 -11.66 1.60
CA ILE A 66 5.32 -11.09 2.95
C ILE A 66 5.10 -12.18 4.01
N LYS A 67 4.22 -13.16 3.72
CA LYS A 67 3.98 -14.28 4.64
C LYS A 67 5.23 -15.13 4.86
N ALA A 68 5.98 -15.42 3.81
CA ALA A 68 7.23 -16.19 3.89
C ALA A 68 8.30 -15.42 4.67
N ASP A 69 8.42 -14.12 4.44
CA ASP A 69 9.39 -13.25 5.11
C ASP A 69 9.06 -13.09 6.61
N GLN A 70 7.78 -12.90 6.95
CA GLN A 70 7.33 -12.84 8.35
C GLN A 70 7.54 -14.17 9.09
N SER A 71 7.35 -15.31 8.40
CA SER A 71 7.65 -16.62 8.98
C SER A 71 9.15 -16.83 9.25
N SER A 72 10.01 -16.11 8.53
CA SER A 72 11.47 -16.21 8.66
C SER A 72 12.00 -15.33 9.80
N TYR A 73 11.31 -14.23 10.12
CA TYR A 73 11.66 -13.34 11.24
C TYR A 73 11.14 -13.82 12.60
N SER A 74 10.11 -14.68 12.62
CA SER A 74 9.51 -15.21 13.85
C SER A 74 10.21 -16.48 14.39
N LYS A 75 11.34 -16.88 13.80
CA LYS A 75 12.16 -18.03 14.21
C LYS A 75 13.52 -17.56 14.69
#